data_AF-A0AAV9E1Z2-F1
#
_entry.id   AF-A0AAV9E1Z2-F1
#
_cell.length_a   1.000
_cell.length_b   1.000
_cell.length_c   1.000
_cell.angle_alpha   90.00
_cell.angle_beta   90.00
_cell.angle_gamma   90.00
#
_symmetry.space_group_name_H-M   'P 1'
#
loop_
_entity.id
_entity.type
_entity.pdbx_description
1 polymer ?
#
loop_
_entity_poly.entity_id
_entity_poly.type
_entity_poly.pdbx_seq_one_letter_code
_entity_poly.pdbx_strand_id
1 'polypeptide(L)'
;MLLAVLFSNYDGNILIERFHGVPAEERQHWRSFLVKLGTDNLKGAKNEELFVASHKSVYIVYTMLGDVCIYVVGKDEYDELALAEVIFVITSSVKDACGKPPTERLFLDKYGKICLCLDEIVWKGMLENTDKDRIRRLIRLKPPTDV
;
A
#
# COMPACT_ATOMS: atom_id res chain seq x y z
N MET A 1 -12.99 7.70 -1.31
CA MET A 1 -11.59 8.15 -1.47
C MET A 1 -10.63 7.18 -0.77
N LEU A 2 -9.43 6.97 -1.32
CA LEU A 2 -8.31 6.33 -0.61
C LEU A 2 -7.76 7.29 0.44
N LEU A 3 -7.95 6.97 1.71
CA LEU A 3 -7.53 7.82 2.81
C LEU A 3 -6.05 7.65 3.12
N ALA A 4 -5.57 6.41 3.12
CA ALA A 4 -4.19 6.08 3.46
C ALA A 4 -3.68 4.81 2.77
N VAL A 5 -2.39 4.81 2.44
CA VAL A 5 -1.60 3.62 2.13
C VAL A 5 -0.42 3.59 3.10
N LEU A 6 -0.25 2.48 3.83
CA LEU A 6 0.79 2.34 4.85
C LEU A 6 1.51 1.01 4.71
N PHE A 7 2.81 1.03 4.93
CA PHE A 7 3.67 -0.13 4.99
C PHE A 7 4.36 -0.16 6.35
N SER A 8 4.39 -1.32 6.99
CA SER A 8 5.20 -1.55 8.19
C SER A 8 6.00 -2.83 8.07
N ASN A 9 7.00 -3.00 8.94
CA ASN A 9 7.55 -4.32 9.22
C ASN A 9 6.68 -5.05 10.27
N TYR A 10 7.05 -6.28 10.64
CA TYR A 10 6.36 -7.06 11.67
C TYR A 10 6.45 -6.49 13.09
N ASP A 11 7.49 -5.70 13.38
CA ASP A 11 7.63 -5.01 14.67
C ASP A 11 6.74 -3.76 14.76
N GLY A 12 6.05 -3.40 13.68
CA GLY A 12 5.20 -2.22 13.60
C GLY A 12 5.93 -0.92 13.25
N ASN A 13 7.20 -1.00 12.86
CA ASN A 13 7.94 0.16 12.36
C ASN A 13 7.38 0.58 10.99
N ILE A 14 7.05 1.86 10.84
CA ILE A 14 6.51 2.39 9.59
C ILE A 14 7.64 2.53 8.56
N LEU A 15 7.47 1.89 7.41
CA LEU A 15 8.39 1.95 6.28
C LEU A 15 7.96 3.02 5.28
N ILE A 16 6.67 3.05 4.91
CA ILE A 16 6.08 4.05 4.02
C ILE A 16 4.72 4.47 4.58
N GLU A 17 4.42 5.76 4.47
CA GLU A 17 3.08 6.29 4.68
C GLU A 17 2.70 7.28 3.58
N ARG A 18 1.45 7.21 3.14
CA ARG A 18 0.79 8.17 2.27
C ARG A 18 -0.60 8.42 2.85
N PHE A 19 -0.85 9.66 3.27
CA PHE A 19 -2.16 10.11 3.75
C PHE A 19 -2.70 11.13 2.76
N HIS A 20 -3.92 10.90 2.26
CA HIS A 20 -4.56 11.79 1.28
C HIS A 20 -5.76 12.54 1.85
N GLY A 21 -6.47 11.93 2.81
CA GLY A 21 -7.67 12.52 3.43
C GLY A 21 -7.70 12.48 4.94
N VAL A 22 -6.62 12.04 5.59
CA VAL A 22 -6.54 11.94 7.05
C VAL A 22 -5.95 13.25 7.61
N PRO A 23 -6.68 13.96 8.50
CA PRO A 23 -6.19 15.14 9.21
C PRO A 23 -4.90 14.84 9.96
N ALA A 24 -4.00 15.82 10.06
CA ALA A 24 -2.65 15.60 10.59
C ALA A 24 -2.67 15.08 12.04
N GLU A 25 -3.60 15.59 12.84
CA GLU A 25 -3.87 15.24 14.23
C GLU A 25 -4.35 13.79 14.40
N GLU A 26 -4.99 13.20 13.38
CA GLU A 26 -5.48 11.82 13.43
C GLU A 26 -4.47 10.79 12.91
N ARG A 27 -3.42 11.23 12.20
CA ARG A 27 -2.46 10.32 11.54
C ARG A 27 -1.80 9.37 12.53
N GLN A 28 -1.46 9.85 13.72
CA GLN A 28 -0.85 9.01 14.75
C GLN A 28 -1.80 7.92 15.25
N HIS A 29 -3.09 8.25 15.41
CA HIS A 29 -4.11 7.27 15.76
C HIS A 29 -4.24 6.20 14.67
N TRP A 30 -4.27 6.62 13.40
CA TRP A 30 -4.34 5.70 12.26
C TRP A 30 -3.13 4.77 12.16
N ARG A 31 -1.90 5.26 12.35
CA ARG A 31 -0.70 4.41 12.39
C ARG A 31 -0.84 3.33 13.46
N SER A 32 -1.14 3.72 14.69
CA SER A 32 -1.27 2.78 15.81
C SER A 32 -2.38 1.76 15.58
N PHE A 33 -3.51 2.20 15.02
CA PHE A 33 -4.64 1.32 14.70
C PHE A 33 -4.29 0.28 13.64
N LEU A 34 -3.67 0.70 12.53
CA LEU A 34 -3.29 -0.20 11.43
C LEU A 34 -2.20 -1.19 11.84
N VAL A 35 -1.17 -0.73 12.54
CA VAL A 35 -0.12 -1.61 13.08
C VAL A 35 -0.72 -2.64 14.02
N LYS A 36 -1.62 -2.22 14.93
CA LYS A 36 -2.31 -3.15 15.84
C LYS A 36 -3.13 -4.20 15.09
N LEU A 37 -3.88 -3.80 14.06
CA LEU A 37 -4.59 -4.77 13.19
C LEU A 37 -3.65 -5.81 12.59
N GLY A 38 -2.46 -5.40 12.15
CA GLY A 38 -1.45 -6.31 11.63
C GLY A 38 -0.93 -7.28 12.69
N THR A 39 -0.53 -6.76 13.85
CA THR A 39 -0.02 -7.58 14.96
C THR A 39 -1.03 -8.64 15.40
N ASP A 40 -2.31 -8.27 15.49
CA ASP A 40 -3.36 -9.14 15.99
C ASP A 40 -3.78 -10.20 14.97
N ASN A 41 -3.69 -9.92 13.65
CA ASN A 41 -4.34 -10.76 12.62
C ASN A 41 -3.38 -11.36 11.57
N LEU A 42 -2.22 -10.75 11.30
CA LEU A 42 -1.29 -11.27 10.27
C LEU A 42 -0.35 -12.36 10.81
N LYS A 43 -0.39 -12.64 12.11
CA LYS A 43 0.45 -13.68 12.71
C LYS A 43 0.04 -15.06 12.20
N GLY A 44 0.91 -15.70 11.42
CA GLY A 44 0.65 -17.01 10.82
C GLY A 44 -0.22 -16.96 9.56
N ALA A 45 -0.57 -15.76 9.09
CA ALA A 45 -1.22 -15.58 7.79
C ALA A 45 -0.32 -16.09 6.65
N LYS A 46 -0.94 -16.55 5.57
CA LYS A 46 -0.19 -16.87 4.35
C LYS A 46 0.23 -15.58 3.66
N ASN A 47 1.34 -15.66 2.94
CA ASN A 47 1.79 -14.55 2.11
C ASN A 47 0.70 -14.16 1.10
N GLU A 48 0.39 -12.86 1.02
CA GLU A 48 -0.64 -12.27 0.17
C GLU A 48 -2.09 -12.67 0.51
N GLU A 49 -2.33 -13.31 1.65
CA GLU A 49 -3.69 -13.51 2.17
C GLU A 49 -4.31 -12.17 2.53
N LEU A 50 -5.50 -11.89 1.99
CA LEU A 50 -6.19 -10.62 2.19
C LEU A 50 -7.05 -10.68 3.44
N PHE A 51 -6.88 -9.67 4.29
CA PHE A 51 -7.70 -9.43 5.45
C PHE A 51 -8.47 -8.13 5.26
N VAL A 52 -9.66 -8.11 5.83
CA VAL A 52 -10.61 -7.01 5.69
C VAL A 52 -11.11 -6.64 7.08
N ALA A 53 -11.12 -5.35 7.36
CA ALA A 53 -11.72 -4.79 8.56
C ALA A 53 -12.53 -3.55 8.18
N SER A 54 -13.52 -3.23 9.01
CA SER A 54 -14.28 -1.99 8.90
C SER A 54 -14.27 -1.26 10.24
N HIS A 55 -14.21 0.07 10.18
CA HIS A 55 -14.32 0.92 11.35
C HIS A 55 -15.24 2.09 11.02
N LYS A 56 -16.46 2.11 11.56
CA LYS A 56 -17.49 3.11 11.18
C LYS A 56 -17.76 3.06 9.66
N SER A 57 -17.48 4.14 8.93
CA SER A 57 -17.72 4.27 7.48
C SER A 57 -16.46 4.08 6.63
N VAL A 58 -15.37 3.60 7.23
CA VAL A 58 -14.12 3.33 6.52
C VAL A 58 -13.80 1.85 6.50
N TYR A 59 -13.24 1.43 5.38
CA TYR A 59 -12.86 0.06 5.08
C TYR A 59 -11.34 -0.02 5.05
N ILE A 60 -10.81 -1.13 5.56
CA ILE A 60 -9.38 -1.41 5.59
C ILE A 60 -9.16 -2.77 4.95
N VAL A 61 -8.33 -2.82 3.91
CA VAL A 61 -7.81 -4.06 3.36
C VAL A 61 -6.32 -4.10 3.64
N TYR A 62 -5.85 -5.24 4.15
CA TYR A 62 -4.46 -5.39 4.56
C TYR A 62 -3.96 -6.81 4.35
N THR A 63 -2.65 -6.93 4.19
CA THR A 63 -1.98 -8.20 3.92
C THR A 63 -0.53 -8.15 4.36
N MET A 64 0.14 -9.30 4.32
CA MET A 64 1.58 -9.41 4.41
C MET A 64 2.18 -9.84 3.07
N LEU A 65 3.33 -9.26 2.74
CA LEU A 65 4.12 -9.60 1.57
C LEU A 65 5.58 -9.77 2.00
N GLY A 66 6.06 -11.01 2.15
CA GLY A 66 7.36 -11.28 2.76
C GLY A 66 7.40 -10.77 4.20
N ASP A 67 8.36 -9.89 4.50
CA ASP A 67 8.55 -9.30 5.83
C ASP A 67 7.85 -7.94 6.03
N VAL A 68 7.01 -7.51 5.06
CA VAL A 68 6.29 -6.23 5.15
C VAL A 68 4.78 -6.45 5.23
N CYS A 69 4.12 -5.65 6.08
CA CYS A 69 2.68 -5.55 6.17
C CYS A 69 2.22 -4.33 5.36
N ILE A 70 1.14 -4.48 4.60
CA ILE A 70 0.60 -3.45 3.71
C ILE A 70 -0.85 -3.20 4.10
N TYR A 71 -1.22 -1.94 4.23
CA TYR A 71 -2.56 -1.51 4.64
C TYR A 71 -3.06 -0.45 3.68
N VAL A 72 -4.30 -0.59 3.24
CA VAL A 72 -5.01 0.38 2.41
C VAL A 72 -6.32 0.73 3.10
N VAL A 73 -6.55 2.03 3.29
CA VAL A 73 -7.76 2.55 3.95
C VAL A 73 -8.58 3.32 2.94
N GLY A 74 -9.85 2.96 2.81
CA GLY A 74 -10.82 3.55 1.90
C GLY A 74 -12.07 4.05 2.62
N LYS A 75 -12.79 4.92 1.94
CA LYS A 75 -14.10 5.44 2.32
C LYS A 75 -14.95 5.63 1.06
N ASP A 76 -16.27 5.71 1.24
CA ASP A 76 -17.23 6.05 0.19
C ASP A 76 -17.17 5.01 -0.95
N GLU A 77 -16.76 5.41 -2.16
CA GLU A 77 -16.62 4.54 -3.34
C GLU A 77 -15.51 3.48 -3.21
N TYR A 78 -14.65 3.58 -2.19
CA TYR A 78 -13.58 2.62 -1.95
C TYR A 78 -14.00 1.64 -0.86
N ASP A 79 -14.89 0.74 -1.23
CA ASP A 79 -15.34 -0.40 -0.44
C ASP A 79 -14.26 -1.51 -0.38
N GLU A 80 -14.58 -2.63 0.27
CA GLU A 80 -13.65 -3.74 0.46
C GLU A 80 -13.13 -4.32 -0.87
N LEU A 81 -13.96 -4.36 -1.91
CA LEU A 81 -13.59 -4.93 -3.21
C LEU A 81 -12.69 -3.97 -3.99
N ALA A 82 -13.04 -2.68 -4.02
CA ALA A 82 -12.20 -1.66 -4.63
C ALA A 82 -10.82 -1.59 -3.96
N LEU A 83 -10.77 -1.71 -2.62
CA LEU A 83 -9.51 -1.75 -1.88
C LEU A 83 -8.70 -3.03 -2.14
N ALA A 84 -9.36 -4.17 -2.39
CA ALA A 84 -8.68 -5.40 -2.78
C ALA A 84 -7.99 -5.27 -4.15
N GLU A 85 -8.57 -4.54 -5.10
CA GLU A 85 -7.91 -4.23 -6.37
C GLU A 85 -6.69 -3.34 -6.16
N VAL A 86 -6.83 -2.28 -5.34
CA VAL A 86 -5.73 -1.36 -5.02
C VAL A 86 -4.56 -2.12 -4.38
N ILE A 87 -4.82 -2.95 -3.37
CA ILE A 87 -3.75 -3.69 -2.69
C ILE A 87 -3.09 -4.72 -3.61
N PHE A 88 -3.83 -5.31 -4.56
CA PHE A 88 -3.28 -6.23 -5.55
C PHE A 88 -2.28 -5.56 -6.51
N VAL A 89 -2.62 -4.35 -7.00
CA VAL A 89 -1.72 -3.57 -7.86
C VAL A 89 -0.46 -3.16 -7.08
N ILE A 90 -0.62 -2.75 -5.82
CA ILE A 90 0.48 -2.38 -4.93
C ILE A 90 1.40 -3.57 -4.65
N THR A 91 0.87 -4.70 -4.18
CA THR A 91 1.67 -5.89 -3.83
C THR A 91 2.42 -6.40 -5.05
N SER A 92 1.79 -6.41 -6.23
CA SER A 92 2.49 -6.79 -7.44
C SER A 92 3.59 -5.80 -7.83
N SER A 93 3.37 -4.49 -7.69
CA SER A 93 4.38 -3.50 -8.02
C SER A 93 5.59 -3.59 -7.09
N VAL A 94 5.36 -3.92 -5.82
CA VAL A 94 6.41 -4.20 -4.83
C VAL A 94 7.16 -5.48 -5.18
N LYS A 95 6.46 -6.57 -5.53
CA LYS A 95 7.09 -7.81 -6.00
C LYS A 95 7.96 -7.58 -7.22
N ASP A 96 7.49 -6.79 -8.19
CA ASP A 96 8.26 -6.45 -9.38
C ASP A 96 9.48 -5.56 -9.09
N ALA A 97 9.37 -4.67 -8.12
CA ALA A 97 10.49 -3.84 -7.68
C ALA A 97 11.58 -4.67 -7.00
N CYS A 98 11.19 -5.67 -6.20
CA CYS A 98 12.07 -6.52 -5.40
C CYS A 98 12.54 -7.79 -6.12
N GLY A 99 11.81 -8.27 -7.14
CA GLY A 99 12.07 -9.51 -7.88
C GLY A 99 11.76 -10.81 -7.12
N LYS A 100 11.39 -10.72 -5.84
CA LYS A 100 11.05 -11.81 -4.92
C LYS A 100 10.24 -11.24 -3.75
N PRO A 101 9.60 -12.08 -2.89
CA PRO A 101 9.02 -11.60 -1.65
C PRO A 101 10.03 -10.75 -0.87
N PRO A 102 9.68 -9.51 -0.48
CA PRO A 102 10.61 -8.55 0.09
C PRO A 102 10.95 -8.94 1.53
N THR A 103 12.24 -8.92 1.85
CA THR A 103 12.68 -8.73 3.24
C THR A 103 12.67 -7.23 3.56
N GLU A 104 12.68 -6.84 4.84
CA GLU A 104 12.75 -5.41 5.22
C GLU A 104 13.94 -4.71 4.56
N ARG A 105 15.12 -5.33 4.60
CA ARG A 105 16.32 -4.81 3.93
C ARG A 105 16.12 -4.61 2.43
N LEU A 106 15.59 -5.64 1.74
CA LEU A 106 15.38 -5.56 0.29
C LEU A 106 14.33 -4.50 -0.07
N PHE A 107 13.29 -4.36 0.75
CA PHE A 107 12.29 -3.33 0.60
C PHE A 107 12.93 -1.93 0.66
N LEU A 108 13.77 -1.69 1.68
CA LEU A 108 14.49 -0.43 1.84
C LEU A 108 15.50 -0.16 0.72
N ASP A 109 16.20 -1.19 0.24
CA ASP A 109 17.09 -1.10 -0.93
C ASP A 109 16.34 -0.68 -2.21
N LYS A 110 15.03 -0.94 -2.28
CA LYS A 110 14.14 -0.60 -3.42
C LYS A 110 13.18 0.55 -3.11
N TYR A 111 13.34 1.22 -1.96
CA TYR A 111 12.42 2.21 -1.43
C TYR A 111 11.99 3.26 -2.47
N GLY A 112 12.95 3.91 -3.13
CA GLY A 112 12.65 4.97 -4.10
C GLY A 112 11.81 4.48 -5.28
N LYS A 113 12.08 3.27 -5.79
CA LYS A 113 11.30 2.66 -6.87
C LYS A 113 9.88 2.32 -6.39
N ILE A 114 9.74 1.82 -5.17
CA ILE A 114 8.43 1.48 -4.59
C ILE A 114 7.60 2.76 -4.37
N CYS A 115 8.20 3.85 -3.86
CA CYS A 115 7.52 5.13 -3.74
C CYS A 115 7.03 5.65 -5.09
N LEU A 116 7.86 5.60 -6.13
CA LEU A 116 7.43 5.99 -7.49
C LEU A 116 6.26 5.12 -7.98
N CYS A 117 6.29 3.80 -7.75
CA CYS A 117 5.14 2.95 -8.08
C CYS A 117 3.88 3.40 -7.33
N LEU A 118 3.96 3.68 -6.03
CA LEU A 118 2.82 4.11 -5.23
C LEU A 118 2.25 5.44 -5.71
N ASP A 119 3.12 6.40 -6.04
CA ASP A 119 2.69 7.72 -6.51
C ASP A 119 2.04 7.65 -7.91
N GLU A 120 2.40 6.66 -8.74
CA GLU A 120 1.71 6.37 -10.01
C GLU A 120 0.41 5.57 -9.82
N ILE A 121 0.32 4.70 -8.81
CA ILE A 121 -0.90 3.93 -8.53
C ILE A 121 -1.96 4.84 -7.90
N VAL A 122 -1.58 5.63 -6.89
CA VAL A 122 -2.48 6.46 -6.11
C VAL A 122 -2.04 7.92 -6.16
N TRP A 123 -2.90 8.77 -6.71
CA TRP A 123 -2.68 10.21 -6.73
C TRP A 123 -3.79 10.93 -5.97
N LYS A 124 -3.43 11.72 -4.96
CA LYS A 124 -4.37 12.51 -4.15
C LYS A 124 -5.60 11.73 -3.65
N GLY A 125 -5.40 10.44 -3.31
CA GLY A 125 -6.47 9.59 -2.79
C GLY A 125 -7.36 8.96 -3.86
N MET A 126 -6.95 9.00 -5.13
CA MET A 126 -7.61 8.36 -6.25
C MET A 126 -6.71 7.29 -6.87
N LEU A 127 -7.29 6.16 -7.27
CA LEU A 127 -6.61 5.13 -8.05
C LEU A 127 -6.46 5.61 -9.50
N GLU A 128 -5.22 5.84 -9.93
CA GLU A 128 -4.91 6.36 -11.27
C GLU A 128 -4.52 5.26 -12.25
N ASN A 129 -3.64 4.34 -11.81
CA ASN A 129 -3.08 3.32 -12.68
C ASN A 129 -3.17 1.93 -12.02
N THR A 130 -3.75 0.99 -12.76
CA THR A 130 -3.81 -0.43 -12.37
C THR A 130 -2.95 -1.32 -13.28
N ASP A 131 -2.58 -0.82 -14.46
CA ASP A 131 -1.75 -1.55 -15.43
C ASP A 131 -0.26 -1.48 -15.06
N LYS A 132 0.33 -2.65 -14.79
CA LYS A 132 1.72 -2.77 -14.32
C LYS A 132 2.72 -2.27 -15.36
N ASP A 133 2.49 -2.52 -16.65
CA ASP A 133 3.43 -2.12 -17.70
C ASP A 133 3.40 -0.60 -17.93
N ARG A 134 2.24 0.03 -17.76
CA ARG A 134 2.10 1.48 -17.70
C ARG A 134 2.85 2.04 -16.50
N ILE A 135 2.60 1.55 -15.29
CA ILE A 135 3.31 2.00 -14.07
C ILE A 135 4.83 1.88 -14.27
N ARG A 136 5.33 0.72 -14.72
CA ARG A 136 6.76 0.49 -14.99
C ARG A 136 7.35 1.46 -16.00
N ARG A 137 6.58 1.93 -16.99
CA ARG A 137 7.03 2.95 -17.95
C ARG A 137 7.09 4.33 -17.30
N LEU A 138 6.07 4.70 -16.53
CA LEU A 138 5.96 6.02 -15.91
C LEU A 138 7.06 6.26 -14.86
N ILE A 139 7.35 5.26 -14.03
CA ILE A 139 8.43 5.36 -13.01
C ILE A 139 9.85 5.48 -13.60
N ARG A 140 10.03 5.35 -14.92
CA ARG A 140 11.32 5.62 -15.58
C ARG A 140 11.61 7.11 -15.69
N LEU A 141 10.61 7.96 -15.45
CA LEU A 141 10.70 9.42 -15.50
C LEU A 141 11.30 9.93 -16.82
N LYS A 142 11.04 9.20 -17.91
CA LYS A 142 11.45 9.64 -19.24
C LYS A 142 10.41 10.62 -19.77
N PRO A 143 10.84 11.68 -20.47
CA PRO A 143 9.91 12.56 -21.13
C PRO A 143 9.03 11.77 -22.11
N PRO A 144 7.78 12.20 -22.35
CA PRO A 144 6.99 11.67 -23.45
C PRO A 144 7.81 11.79 -24.72
N THR A 145 8.03 10.67 -25.43
CA THR A 145 8.54 10.76 -26.80
C THR A 145 7.40 11.32 -27.64
N ASP A 146 7.61 12.50 -28.22
CA ASP A 146 6.69 13.08 -29.21
C ASP A 146 6.41 12.01 -30.28
N VAL A 147 5.14 11.63 -30.44
CA VAL A 147 4.65 10.78 -31.53
C VAL A 147 4.11 11.70 -32.61
#